data_AF-A0A7C9N634-F1
#
_entry.id   AF-A0A7C9N634-F1
#
_cell.length_a   1.000
_cell.length_b   1.000
_cell.length_c   1.000
_cell.angle_alpha   90.00
_cell.angle_beta   90.00
_cell.angle_gamma   90.00
#
_symmetry.space_group_name_H-M   'P 1'
#
loop_
_entity.id
_entity.type
_entity.pdbx_description
1 polymer ?
#
loop_
_entity_poly.entity_id
_entity_poly.type
_entity_poly.pdbx_seq_one_letter_code
_entity_poly.pdbx_strand_id
1 'polypeptide(L)'
;MERYQYLRALITQLLDESPLTSEEVIADVRHLMNVGEEELAFDTMCSWIYEDELSISSNYYERLVSAAQELGTPKSVEKLDELIET
;
A
#
# COMPACT_ATOMS: atom_id res chain seq x y z
N MET A 1 10.02 -14.41 -12.55
CA MET A 1 10.12 -13.09 -13.21
C MET A 1 8.73 -12.45 -13.30
N GLU A 2 7.70 -13.19 -13.70
CA GLU A 2 6.31 -12.70 -13.79
C GLU A 2 5.73 -12.22 -12.45
N ARG A 3 5.95 -12.97 -11.34
CA ARG A 3 5.45 -12.58 -10.01
C ARG A 3 5.99 -11.22 -9.53
N TYR A 4 7.27 -10.95 -9.77
CA TYR A 4 7.90 -9.69 -9.39
C TYR A 4 7.29 -8.49 -10.12
N GLN A 5 7.12 -8.61 -11.45
CA GLN A 5 6.49 -7.58 -12.26
C GLN A 5 5.02 -7.37 -11.88
N TYR A 6 4.33 -8.45 -11.55
CA TYR A 6 2.95 -8.40 -11.04
C TYR A 6 2.85 -7.64 -9.71
N LEU A 7 3.67 -7.99 -8.71
CA LEU A 7 3.64 -7.33 -7.40
C LEU A 7 3.98 -5.85 -7.51
N ARG A 8 4.97 -5.51 -8.33
CA ARG A 8 5.33 -4.11 -8.59
C ARG A 8 4.20 -3.33 -9.26
N ALA A 9 3.52 -3.92 -10.24
CA ALA A 9 2.37 -3.29 -10.89
C ALA A 9 1.21 -3.08 -9.91
N LEU A 10 0.95 -4.08 -9.05
CA LEU A 10 -0.06 -4.01 -8.00
C LEU A 10 0.20 -2.87 -7.02
N ILE A 11 1.42 -2.77 -6.47
CA ILE A 11 1.78 -1.69 -5.53
C ILE A 11 1.78 -0.33 -6.21
N THR A 12 2.24 -0.24 -7.47
CA THR A 12 2.18 1.01 -8.25
C THR A 12 0.74 1.49 -8.39
N GLN A 13 -0.18 0.60 -8.74
CA GLN A 13 -1.59 0.94 -8.89
C GLN A 13 -2.21 1.39 -7.56
N LEU A 14 -1.89 0.71 -6.46
CA LEU A 14 -2.36 1.12 -5.13
C LEU A 14 -1.83 2.49 -4.74
N LEU A 15 -0.53 2.74 -4.95
CA LEU A 15 0.08 4.03 -4.64
C LEU A 15 -0.53 5.17 -5.46
N ASP A 16 -0.77 4.97 -6.76
CA ASP A 16 -1.36 5.98 -7.64
C ASP A 16 -2.81 6.32 -7.26
N GLU A 17 -3.53 5.38 -6.64
CA GLU A 17 -4.91 5.56 -6.17
C GLU A 17 -5.01 5.88 -4.67
N SER A 18 -3.87 5.93 -3.97
CA SER A 18 -3.82 6.14 -2.52
C SER A 18 -4.20 7.58 -2.14
N PRO A 19 -4.68 7.80 -0.90
CA PRO A 19 -4.92 9.15 -0.39
C PRO A 19 -3.62 9.89 -0.01
N LEU A 20 -2.44 9.28 -0.18
CA LEU A 20 -1.15 9.88 0.18
C LEU A 20 -0.90 11.12 -0.69
N THR A 21 -0.59 12.24 -0.04
CA THR A 21 -0.27 13.51 -0.71
C THR A 21 1.16 13.99 -0.45
N SER A 22 1.84 13.41 0.54
CA SER A 22 3.23 13.72 0.84
C SER A 22 4.15 13.21 -0.27
N GLU A 23 4.77 14.13 -1.01
CA GLU A 23 5.72 13.79 -2.08
C GLU A 23 6.91 12.98 -1.56
N GLU A 24 7.35 13.24 -0.33
CA GLU A 24 8.45 12.50 0.30
C GLU A 24 8.09 11.04 0.54
N VAL A 25 6.89 10.78 1.08
CA VAL A 25 6.39 9.41 1.30
C VAL A 25 6.21 8.68 -0.03
N ILE A 26 5.61 9.33 -1.02
CA ILE A 26 5.40 8.74 -2.35
C ILE A 26 6.76 8.41 -2.99
N ALA A 27 7.76 9.28 -2.87
CA ALA A 27 9.10 9.05 -3.39
C ALA A 27 9.79 7.88 -2.69
N ASP A 28 9.64 7.74 -1.37
CA ASP A 28 10.21 6.64 -0.59
C ASP A 28 9.60 5.28 -0.99
N VAL A 29 8.27 5.18 -1.10
CA VAL A 29 7.60 3.95 -1.59
C VAL A 29 8.09 3.58 -3.00
N ARG A 30 8.25 4.57 -3.89
CA ARG A 30 8.81 4.33 -5.24
C ARG A 30 10.27 3.90 -5.19
N HIS A 31 11.05 4.43 -4.25
CA HIS A 31 12.44 4.03 -4.06
C HIS A 31 12.55 2.58 -3.61
N LEU A 32 11.76 2.16 -2.62
CA LEU A 32 11.69 0.79 -2.12
C LEU A 32 11.34 -0.20 -3.24
N MET A 33 10.33 0.12 -4.06
CA MET A 33 10.02 -0.68 -5.25
C MET A 33 11.20 -0.74 -6.23
N ASN A 34 11.96 0.34 -6.42
CA ASN A 34 13.11 0.37 -7.34
C ASN A 34 14.27 -0.54 -6.90
N VAL A 35 14.44 -0.75 -5.60
CA VAL A 35 15.49 -1.63 -5.06
C VAL A 35 15.02 -3.07 -4.83
N GLY A 36 13.76 -3.38 -5.14
CA GLY A 36 13.19 -4.73 -5.03
C GLY A 36 12.66 -5.08 -3.65
N GLU A 37 12.26 -4.07 -2.87
CA GLU A 37 11.72 -4.19 -1.52
C GLU A 37 10.19 -3.98 -1.57
N GLU A 38 9.46 -4.80 -2.34
CA GLU A 38 8.01 -4.64 -2.55
C GLU A 38 7.18 -4.79 -1.26
N GLU A 39 7.54 -5.75 -0.41
CA GLU A 39 6.85 -5.97 0.86
C GLU A 39 6.99 -4.74 1.78
N LEU A 40 8.19 -4.17 1.85
CA LEU A 40 8.45 -2.97 2.64
C LEU A 40 7.79 -1.74 2.02
N ALA A 41 7.81 -1.59 0.70
CA ALA A 41 7.12 -0.50 0.01
C ALA A 41 5.61 -0.48 0.34
N PHE A 42 4.99 -1.66 0.33
CA PHE A 42 3.59 -1.81 0.68
C PHE A 42 3.33 -1.53 2.17
N ASP A 43 4.19 -2.04 3.06
CA ASP A 43 4.08 -1.81 4.50
C ASP A 43 4.19 -0.31 4.82
N THR A 44 5.19 0.38 4.28
CA THR A 44 5.38 1.83 4.42
C THR A 44 4.14 2.59 3.97
N MET A 45 3.58 2.26 2.80
CA MET A 45 2.35 2.89 2.32
C MET A 45 1.20 2.72 3.32
N CYS A 46 0.99 1.51 3.84
CA CYS A 46 -0.08 1.24 4.80
C CYS A 46 0.15 1.94 6.14
N SER A 47 1.39 1.97 6.65
CA SER A 47 1.73 2.69 7.87
C SER A 47 1.41 4.18 7.75
N TRP A 48 1.77 4.83 6.66
CA TRP A 48 1.47 6.26 6.47
C TRP A 48 -0.03 6.53 6.33
N ILE A 49 -0.78 5.68 5.63
CA ILE A 49 -2.25 5.79 5.58
C ILE A 49 -2.83 5.76 7.00
N TYR A 50 -2.33 4.85 7.86
CA TYR A 50 -2.79 4.75 9.24
C TYR A 50 -2.36 5.94 10.11
N GLU A 51 -1.08 6.29 10.09
CA GLU A 51 -0.47 7.31 10.94
C GLU A 51 -1.03 8.70 10.66
N ASP A 52 -1.35 9.01 9.39
CA ASP A 52 -1.96 10.27 8.99
C ASP A 52 -3.51 10.23 9.06
N GLU A 53 -4.10 9.14 9.56
CA GLU A 53 -5.55 8.92 9.68
C GLU A 53 -6.30 9.18 8.35
N LEU A 54 -5.70 8.76 7.23
CA LEU A 54 -6.24 9.05 5.90
C LEU A 54 -7.45 8.18 5.60
N SER A 55 -8.60 8.82 5.38
CA SER A 55 -9.83 8.12 5.00
C SER A 55 -9.67 7.38 3.68
N ILE A 56 -10.19 6.14 3.63
CA ILE A 56 -10.16 5.28 2.45
C ILE A 56 -11.55 4.72 2.14
N SER A 57 -11.83 4.51 0.86
CA SER A 57 -13.06 3.80 0.47
C SER A 57 -12.97 2.31 0.81
N SER A 58 -14.13 1.67 1.04
CA SER A 58 -14.17 0.22 1.29
C SER A 58 -13.57 -0.60 0.13
N ASN A 59 -13.77 -0.16 -1.12
CA ASN A 59 -13.18 -0.82 -2.30
C ASN A 59 -11.64 -0.76 -2.27
N TYR A 60 -11.09 0.40 -1.93
CA TYR A 60 -9.63 0.55 -1.82
C TYR A 60 -9.09 -0.34 -0.69
N TYR A 61 -9.77 -0.38 0.46
CA TYR A 61 -9.41 -1.28 1.56
C TYR A 61 -9.41 -2.76 1.15
N GLU A 62 -10.46 -3.25 0.48
CA GLU A 62 -10.51 -4.64 -0.01
C GLU A 62 -9.33 -5.00 -0.91
N ARG A 63 -8.89 -4.05 -1.76
CA ARG A 63 -7.72 -4.23 -2.62
C ARG A 63 -6.41 -4.24 -1.84
N LEU A 64 -6.28 -3.42 -0.80
CA LEU A 64 -5.14 -3.49 0.13
C LEU A 64 -5.10 -4.86 0.81
N VAL A 65 -6.23 -5.38 1.29
CA VAL A 65 -6.29 -6.71 1.92
C VAL A 65 -5.87 -7.81 0.94
N SER A 66 -6.36 -7.77 -0.30
CA SER A 66 -5.95 -8.73 -1.33
C SER A 66 -4.45 -8.64 -1.62
N ALA A 67 -3.88 -7.43 -1.71
CA ALA A 67 -2.46 -7.25 -1.96
C ALA A 67 -1.60 -7.74 -0.79
N ALA A 68 -2.01 -7.47 0.45
CA ALA A 68 -1.33 -7.95 1.65
C ALA A 68 -1.28 -9.48 1.72
N GLN A 69 -2.31 -10.18 1.23
CA GLN A 69 -2.30 -11.65 1.13
C GLN A 69 -1.28 -12.14 0.08
N GLU A 70 -1.23 -11.51 -1.09
CA GLU A 70 -0.29 -11.85 -2.18
C GLU A 70 1.19 -11.60 -1.80
N LEU A 71 1.42 -10.55 -1.01
CA LEU A 71 2.72 -10.14 -0.48
C LEU A 71 3.12 -10.93 0.79
N GLY A 72 2.20 -11.65 1.43
CA GLY A 72 2.48 -12.35 2.69
C GLY A 72 2.59 -11.43 3.90
N THR A 73 2.03 -10.22 3.83
CA THR A 73 2.08 -9.16 4.86
C THR A 73 0.68 -8.76 5.37
N PRO A 74 -0.19 -9.71 5.79
CA PRO A 74 -1.56 -9.39 6.21
C PRO A 74 -1.65 -8.42 7.40
N LYS A 75 -0.58 -8.28 8.19
CA LYS A 75 -0.53 -7.36 9.33
C LYS A 75 -0.47 -5.88 8.93
N SER A 76 0.04 -5.57 7.74
CA SER A 76 0.18 -4.19 7.29
C SER A 76 -1.18 -3.48 7.13
N VAL A 77 -2.26 -4.24 6.94
CA VAL A 77 -3.62 -3.71 6.74
C VAL A 77 -4.54 -3.85 7.94
N GLU A 78 -4.07 -4.47 9.04
CA GLU A 78 -4.93 -4.93 10.16
C GLU A 78 -5.71 -3.81 10.85
N LYS A 79 -5.25 -2.57 10.77
CA LYS A 79 -5.90 -1.40 11.40
C LYS A 79 -6.52 -0.42 10.42
N LEU A 80 -6.42 -0.69 9.12
CA LEU A 80 -6.90 0.25 8.10
C LEU A 80 -8.42 0.21 7.93
N ASP A 81 -9.11 -0.80 8.47
CA ASP A 81 -10.56 -0.87 8.52
C ASP A 81 -11.16 0.26 9.37
N GLU A 82 -10.43 0.76 10.37
CA GLU A 82 -10.80 1.92 11.19
C GLU A 82 -10.94 3.21 10.37
N LEU A 83 -10.34 3.26 9.18
CA LEU A 83 -10.27 4.45 8.31
C LEU A 83 -11.25 4.40 7.14
N ILE A 84 -12.13 3.39 7.09
CA ILE A 84 -13.11 3.25 6.02
C ILE A 84 -14.14 4.39 6.12
N GLU A 85 -14.33 5.11 5.01
CA GLU A 85 -15.38 6.13 4.88
C GLU A 85 -16.76 5.55 5.21
N THR A 86 -17.56 6.29 5.99
CA THR A 86 -18.89 5.88 6.48
C THR A 86 -20.04 6.38 5.62
#